data_AF-A0A3C1RJB9-F1
#
_entry.id   AF-A0A3C1RJB9-F1
#
_cell.length_a   1.000
_cell.length_b   1.000
_cell.length_c   1.000
_cell.angle_alpha   90.00
_cell.angle_beta   90.00
_cell.angle_gamma   90.00
#
_symmetry.space_group_name_H-M   'P 1'
#
loop_
_entity.id
_entity.type
_entity.pdbx_description
1 polymer ?
#
loop_
_entity_poly.entity_id
_entity_poly.type
_entity_poly.pdbx_seq_one_letter_code
_entity_poly.pdbx_strand_id
1 'polypeptide(L)' 'MKNQKLQNGKKLNKKQLKSITGGKEICTDPFTKECLKYGIGCVELKCQLIDL' A
#
# COMPACT_ATOMS: atom_id res chain seq x y z
N MET A 1 -36.32 -3.66 -12.88
CA MET A 1 -35.02 -3.46 -12.19
C MET A 1 -34.21 -2.47 -13.02
N LYS A 2 -33.79 -1.33 -12.44
CA LYS A 2 -32.98 -0.33 -13.15
C LYS A 2 -31.58 -0.89 -13.37
N ASN A 3 -31.13 -0.97 -14.62
CA ASN A 3 -29.77 -1.36 -14.99
C ASN A 3 -28.79 -0.29 -14.51
N GLN A 4 -28.30 -0.42 -13.27
CA GLN A 4 -27.15 0.35 -12.81
C GLN A 4 -25.95 -0.11 -13.63
N LYS A 5 -25.43 0.75 -14.51
CA LYS A 5 -24.10 0.58 -15.09
C LYS A 5 -23.10 0.68 -13.93
N LEU A 6 -22.90 -0.41 -13.21
CA LEU A 6 -21.76 -0.57 -12.32
C LEU A 6 -20.54 -0.31 -13.20
N GLN A 7 -19.82 0.78 -12.92
CA GLN A 7 -18.53 1.03 -13.53
C GLN A 7 -17.57 -0.01 -12.94
N ASN A 8 -17.70 -1.25 -13.40
CA ASN A 8 -16.80 -2.34 -13.06
C ASN A 8 -15.42 -1.86 -13.49
N GLY A 9 -14.60 -1.46 -12.52
CA GLY A 9 -13.29 -0.88 -12.76
C GLY A 9 -12.50 -1.75 -13.74
N LYS A 10 -11.71 -1.11 -14.60
CA LYS A 10 -10.93 -1.82 -15.62
C LYS A 10 -9.96 -2.78 -14.92
N LYS A 11 -10.11 -4.09 -15.16
CA LYS A 11 -9.14 -5.09 -14.70
C LYS A 11 -7.79 -4.80 -15.34
N LEU A 12 -6.79 -4.53 -14.51
CA LEU A 12 -5.42 -4.29 -14.95
C LEU A 12 -4.81 -5.59 -15.47
N ASN A 13 -4.02 -5.49 -16.55
CA ASN A 13 -3.25 -6.63 -17.05
C ASN A 13 -1.96 -6.83 -16.23
N LYS A 14 -1.27 -7.96 -16.43
CA LYS A 14 -0.08 -8.34 -15.64
C LYS A 14 1.05 -7.30 -15.71
N LYS A 15 1.20 -6.59 -16.84
CA LYS A 15 2.20 -5.52 -17.01
C LYS A 15 1.81 -4.27 -16.21
N GLN A 16 0.54 -3.90 -16.25
CA GLN A 16 0.00 -2.77 -15.50
C GLN A 16 0.00 -3.01 -13.98
N LEU A 17 -0.27 -4.24 -13.53
CA LEU A 17 -0.14 -4.60 -12.12
C LEU A 17 1.31 -4.50 -11.63
N LYS A 18 2.28 -4.96 -12.43
CA LYS A 18 3.71 -4.84 -12.11
C LYS A 18 4.21 -3.40 -12.11
N SER A 19 3.60 -2.51 -12.89
CA SER A 19 3.94 -1.09 -12.91
C SER A 19 3.31 -0.29 -11.77
N ILE A 20 2.50 -0.90 -10.91
CA ILE A 20 2.07 -0.27 -9.66
C ILE A 20 3.27 -0.27 -8.71
N THR A 21 4.14 0.72 -8.87
CA THR A 21 5.19 1.06 -7.93
C THR A 21 4.63 2.12 -6.99
N GLY A 22 4.01 1.68 -5.90
CA GLY A 22 3.38 2.58 -4.94
C GLY A 22 2.51 1.83 -3.95
N GLY A 23 2.72 2.13 -2.68
CA GLY A 23 2.08 1.47 -1.55
C GLY A 23 3.09 1.41 -0.42
N LYS A 24 2.78 2.08 0.70
CA LYS A 24 3.61 1.96 1.89
C LYS A 24 3.25 0.64 2.59
N GLU A 25 4.24 -0.14 3.00
CA GLU A 25 4.02 -1.37 3.76
C GLU A 25 3.79 -1.06 5.23
N ILE A 26 3.00 -1.87 5.93
CA ILE A 26 2.88 -1.80 7.39
C ILE A 26 4.15 -2.39 7.97
N CYS A 27 4.96 -1.53 8.59
CA CYS A 27 6.24 -1.90 9.17
C CYS A 27 6.16 -2.16 10.66
N THR A 28 4.98 -2.00 11.28
CA THR A 28 4.81 -2.25 12.72
C THR A 28 4.19 -3.61 13.02
N ASP A 29 4.59 -4.16 14.16
CA ASP A 29 3.90 -5.30 14.75
C ASP A 29 2.48 -4.89 15.22
N PRO A 30 1.43 -5.62 14.85
CA PRO A 30 0.05 -5.26 15.19
C PRO A 30 -0.26 -5.36 16.69
N PHE A 31 0.53 -6.12 17.46
CA PHE A 31 0.32 -6.32 18.90
C PHE A 31 1.15 -5.36 19.74
N THR A 32 2.46 -5.27 19.50
CA THR A 32 3.36 -4.40 20.29
C THR A 32 3.42 -2.97 19.78
N LYS A 33 2.97 -2.74 18.53
CA LYS A 33 3.14 -1.48 17.79
C LYS A 33 4.60 -1.09 17.59
N GLU A 34 5.57 -1.98 17.76
CA GLU A 34 6.98 -1.69 17.51
C GLU A 34 7.31 -1.83 16.01
N CYS A 35 8.35 -1.15 15.53
CA CYS A 35 8.78 -1.27 14.14
C CYS A 35 9.54 -2.60 13.94
N LEU A 36 9.00 -3.48 13.10
CA LEU A 36 9.67 -4.70 12.64
C LEU A 36 10.72 -4.40 11.58
N LYS A 37 10.49 -3.34 10.78
CA LYS A 37 11.38 -2.89 9.72
C LYS A 37 11.41 -1.37 9.67
N TYR A 38 12.53 -0.85 9.18
CA TYR A 38 12.70 0.58 8.95
C TYR A 38 13.01 0.84 7.47
N GLY A 39 12.36 1.84 6.89
CA GLY A 39 12.58 2.21 5.49
C GLY A 39 11.57 3.22 4.95
N ILE A 40 11.95 3.90 3.87
CA ILE A 40 11.09 4.90 3.19
C ILE A 40 9.77 4.30 2.66
N GLY A 41 9.73 2.97 2.51
CA GLY A 41 8.55 2.22 2.12
C GLY A 41 7.55 1.99 3.26
N CYS A 42 7.87 2.29 4.51
CA CYS A 42 6.98 2.04 5.65
C CYS A 42 5.84 3.07 5.74
N VAL A 43 4.62 2.65 6.06
CA VAL A 43 3.47 3.57 6.22
C VAL A 43 3.62 4.41 7.48
N GLU A 44 4.19 3.84 8.52
CA GLU A 44 4.40 4.50 9.80
C GLU A 44 5.60 5.46 9.73
N LEU A 45 5.37 6.75 10.03
CA LEU A 45 6.42 7.79 10.04
C LEU A 45 7.57 7.45 11.00
N LYS A 46 7.25 6.88 12.16
CA LYS A 46 8.26 6.45 13.15
C LYS A 46 9.18 5.34 12.66
N CYS A 47 8.75 4.58 11.64
CA CYS A 47 9.53 3.51 11.04
C CYS A 47 10.16 3.95 9.70
N GLN A 48 9.90 5.17 9.24
CA GLN A 48 10.59 5.72 8.08
C GLN A 48 11.97 6.22 8.52
N LEU A 49 13.02 5.73 7.87
CA LEU A 49 14.37 6.30 7.96
C LEU A 49 14.37 7.64 7.23
N ILE A 50 13.72 8.64 7.83
CA ILE A 50 13.81 10.01 7.36
C ILE A 50 15.14 10.51 7.91
N ASP A 51 16.16 10.61 7.05
CA ASP A 51 17.34 11.43 7.34
C ASP A 51 16.84 12.84 7.65
N LEU A 52 16.97 13.25 8.91
CA LEU A 52 16.61 14.60 9.37
C LEU A 52 17.78 15.56 9.15
#